data_AF-A0A9C6XRB0-F1
#
_entry.id   AF-A0A9C6XRB0-F1
#
_cell.length_a   1.000
_cell.length_b   1.000
_cell.length_c   1.000
_cell.angle_alpha   90.00
_cell.angle_beta   90.00
_cell.angle_gamma   90.00
#
_symmetry.space_group_name_H-M   'P 1'
#
loop_
_entity.id
_entity.type
_entity.pdbx_description
1 polymer ?
#
loop_
_entity_poly.entity_id
_entity_poly.type
_entity_poly.pdbx_seq_one_letter_code
_entity_poly.pdbx_strand_id
1 'polypeptide(L)'
;MESTSTMVTNLPVPSCAMEEYLSEWMQHMGDRRSTPARPMLKILRLLRESWVAAFMMFVHLLLTAADNITTPKSYSFAARFSTRTLFGYITSFVSYHIISGRRQNILSAFHHSRIAAQALYASGWNQDKLNSSVHRSRLVLWRVYPLYAATVNVVVLLSMLLEASPNFDLWLYHRSTVLWLMKWLLGVMSLSCCFVVVFTVMFVELAIHTSAAALLEQVGHRFSQKQGKYETVRSVRIHVMLLAACQQANAMFGLLLPLYLLGSYAVSVLSTVSVVRGGVTSDMYGMVCTSYIFAFFGPMCFAGERIQDAALGLSTRVYEGPWPEEDVCTRRTRLQIMVCCARPARFMVPGMPVMNLPTCRQGVRSWFQFIQVLINIQSRK
;
A
#
# COMPACT_ATOMS: atom_id res chain seq x y z
N MET A 1 69.16 -32.59 -7.41
CA MET A 1 68.20 -32.04 -6.43
C MET A 1 67.39 -30.99 -7.16
N GLU A 2 66.12 -31.30 -7.36
CA GLU A 2 65.19 -30.65 -8.28
C GLU A 2 64.78 -29.25 -7.81
N SER A 3 64.97 -28.27 -8.69
CA SER A 3 64.47 -26.91 -8.57
C SER A 3 63.09 -26.81 -9.22
N THR A 4 62.03 -26.99 -8.46
CA THR A 4 60.65 -26.71 -8.89
C THR A 4 60.36 -25.22 -8.79
N SER A 5 60.61 -24.53 -9.90
CA SER A 5 60.10 -23.19 -10.19
C SER A 5 58.58 -23.24 -10.36
N THR A 6 57.84 -22.84 -9.33
CA THR A 6 56.40 -22.58 -9.44
C THR A 6 56.16 -21.20 -10.05
N MET A 7 55.83 -21.22 -11.34
CA MET A 7 55.15 -20.15 -12.07
C MET A 7 53.86 -19.78 -11.31
N VAL A 8 53.87 -18.66 -10.59
CA VAL A 8 52.64 -18.00 -10.14
C VAL A 8 52.11 -17.23 -11.34
N THR A 9 51.10 -17.80 -11.98
CA THR A 9 50.32 -17.15 -13.01
C THR A 9 49.63 -15.91 -12.43
N ASN A 10 49.92 -14.77 -13.04
CA ASN A 10 49.19 -13.52 -12.86
C ASN A 10 47.71 -13.74 -13.23
N LEU A 11 46.88 -14.09 -12.25
CA LEU A 11 45.44 -13.91 -12.35
C LEU A 11 45.16 -12.42 -12.19
N PRO A 12 44.50 -11.75 -13.16
CA PRO A 12 44.05 -10.39 -12.96
C PRO A 12 43.10 -10.39 -11.76
N VAL A 13 43.51 -9.70 -10.70
CA VAL A 13 42.62 -9.34 -9.61
C VAL A 13 41.44 -8.62 -10.27
N PRO A 14 40.19 -9.06 -10.09
CA PRO A 14 39.05 -8.30 -10.60
C PRO A 14 38.97 -7.02 -9.77
N SER A 15 39.62 -5.97 -10.28
CA SER A 15 39.41 -4.61 -9.86
C SER A 15 37.93 -4.32 -10.02
N CYS A 16 37.23 -4.18 -8.90
CA CYS A 16 36.09 -3.27 -8.76
C CYS A 16 35.01 -3.24 -9.87
N ALA A 17 34.70 -4.35 -10.54
CA ALA A 17 33.50 -4.46 -11.38
C ALA A 17 32.21 -4.14 -10.59
N MET A 18 32.26 -4.30 -9.25
CA MET A 18 31.18 -3.86 -8.38
C MET A 18 31.19 -2.36 -8.07
N GLU A 19 32.34 -1.67 -8.10
CA GLU A 19 32.31 -0.20 -8.08
C GLU A 19 31.78 0.34 -9.39
N GLU A 20 32.10 -0.28 -10.52
CA GLU A 20 31.51 0.10 -11.80
C GLU A 20 29.99 -0.11 -11.75
N TYR A 21 29.50 -1.29 -11.33
CA TYR A 21 28.07 -1.55 -11.17
C TYR A 21 27.38 -0.67 -10.11
N LEU A 22 28.00 -0.41 -8.96
CA LEU A 22 27.44 0.48 -7.92
C LEU A 22 27.48 1.94 -8.36
N SER A 23 28.54 2.38 -9.05
CA SER A 23 28.66 3.73 -9.59
C SER A 23 27.67 3.94 -10.74
N GLU A 24 27.49 2.94 -11.60
CA GLU A 24 26.55 2.93 -12.71
C GLU A 24 25.12 2.87 -12.17
N TRP A 25 24.84 2.08 -11.12
CA TRP A 25 23.54 2.07 -10.44
C TRP A 25 23.26 3.37 -9.69
N MET A 26 24.25 3.94 -8.99
CA MET A 26 24.13 5.24 -8.33
C MET A 26 23.99 6.38 -9.35
N GLN A 27 24.68 6.30 -10.49
CA GLN A 27 24.46 7.19 -11.64
C GLN A 27 23.06 6.98 -12.19
N HIS A 28 22.58 5.75 -12.40
CA HIS A 28 21.22 5.51 -12.89
C HIS A 28 20.13 6.00 -11.91
N MET A 29 20.41 5.98 -10.61
CA MET A 29 19.55 6.56 -9.58
C MET A 29 19.67 8.08 -9.48
N GLY A 30 20.86 8.65 -9.74
CA GLY A 30 21.13 10.09 -9.77
C GLY A 30 20.61 10.77 -11.05
N ASP A 31 20.74 10.10 -12.19
CA ASP A 31 20.40 10.53 -13.56
C ASP A 31 18.91 10.33 -13.87
N ARG A 32 18.16 9.65 -12.98
CA ARG A 32 16.70 9.81 -12.90
C ARG A 32 16.28 11.24 -12.50
N ARG A 33 17.22 12.11 -12.13
CA ARG A 33 17.05 13.56 -12.20
C ARG A 33 17.49 14.05 -13.59
N SER A 34 16.49 14.35 -14.42
CA SER A 34 16.53 15.21 -15.63
C SER A 34 16.63 14.56 -17.02
N THR A 35 15.45 14.38 -17.64
CA THR A 35 15.17 15.09 -18.91
C THR A 35 13.95 15.96 -18.63
N PRO A 36 13.94 17.28 -18.81
CA PRO A 36 12.86 18.14 -18.28
C PRO A 36 11.49 17.95 -18.96
N ALA A 37 11.42 17.40 -20.18
CA ALA A 37 10.17 17.32 -20.94
C ALA A 37 9.30 16.06 -20.68
N ARG A 38 9.90 14.91 -20.33
CA ARG A 38 9.17 13.65 -20.06
C ARG A 38 8.56 13.50 -18.65
N PRO A 39 9.18 13.97 -17.55
CA PRO A 39 8.61 13.90 -16.22
C PRO A 39 7.45 14.88 -16.09
N MET A 40 7.47 16.04 -16.76
CA MET A 40 6.35 16.97 -16.74
C MET A 40 5.09 16.36 -17.38
N LEU A 41 5.22 15.61 -18.47
CA LEU A 41 4.09 14.92 -19.10
C LEU A 41 3.59 13.72 -18.28
N LYS A 42 4.50 12.97 -17.62
CA LYS A 42 4.13 11.93 -16.66
C LYS A 42 3.49 12.52 -15.40
N ILE A 43 4.00 13.62 -14.89
CA ILE A 43 3.48 14.35 -13.72
C ILE A 43 2.14 14.97 -14.06
N LEU A 44 1.95 15.55 -15.24
CA LEU A 44 0.65 16.07 -15.71
C LEU A 44 -0.37 14.95 -15.94
N ARG A 45 0.05 13.78 -16.44
CA ARG A 45 -0.85 12.63 -16.60
C ARG A 45 -1.21 12.02 -15.24
N LEU A 46 -0.26 11.91 -14.32
CA LEU A 46 -0.45 11.46 -12.94
C LEU A 46 -1.29 12.45 -12.12
N LEU A 47 -1.03 13.76 -12.26
CA LEU A 47 -1.81 14.84 -11.67
C LEU A 47 -3.21 14.84 -12.25
N ARG A 48 -3.38 14.71 -13.57
CA ARG A 48 -4.71 14.63 -14.18
C ARG A 48 -5.50 13.41 -13.65
N GLU A 49 -4.87 12.25 -13.56
CA GLU A 49 -5.51 11.04 -13.02
C GLU A 49 -5.82 11.16 -11.52
N SER A 50 -4.92 11.78 -10.73
CA SER A 50 -5.11 11.99 -9.29
C SER A 50 -6.08 13.14 -8.96
N TRP A 51 -6.07 14.21 -9.74
CA TRP A 51 -6.95 15.37 -9.58
C TRP A 51 -8.38 15.02 -9.97
N VAL A 52 -8.59 14.21 -11.01
CA VAL A 52 -9.95 13.73 -11.34
C VAL A 52 -10.48 12.86 -10.20
N ALA A 53 -9.68 11.95 -9.64
CA ALA A 53 -10.11 11.16 -8.49
C ALA A 53 -10.36 12.01 -7.24
N ALA A 54 -9.44 12.94 -6.90
CA ALA A 54 -9.58 13.82 -5.75
C ALA A 54 -10.74 14.82 -5.91
N PHE A 55 -10.95 15.37 -7.11
CA PHE A 55 -12.08 16.24 -7.44
C PHE A 55 -13.39 15.48 -7.36
N MET A 56 -13.46 14.26 -7.91
CA MET A 56 -14.65 13.41 -7.79
C MET A 56 -14.95 13.06 -6.33
N MET A 57 -13.94 12.78 -5.50
CA MET A 57 -14.15 12.59 -4.06
C MET A 57 -14.57 13.89 -3.35
N PHE A 58 -14.00 15.05 -3.70
CA PHE A 58 -14.32 16.33 -3.08
C PHE A 58 -15.73 16.81 -3.42
N VAL A 59 -16.10 16.78 -4.71
CA VAL A 59 -17.46 17.05 -5.19
C VAL A 59 -18.44 16.12 -4.51
N HIS A 60 -18.07 14.85 -4.32
CA HIS A 60 -18.92 13.89 -3.65
C HIS A 60 -19.02 14.12 -2.13
N LEU A 61 -17.94 14.54 -1.47
CA LEU A 61 -17.95 14.93 -0.05
C LEU A 61 -18.88 16.13 0.17
N LEU A 62 -18.83 17.10 -0.76
CA LEU A 62 -19.74 18.25 -0.79
C LEU A 62 -21.18 17.84 -1.03
N LEU A 63 -21.46 16.93 -1.96
CA LEU A 63 -22.82 16.41 -2.23
C LEU A 63 -23.36 15.63 -1.02
N THR A 64 -22.53 14.81 -0.38
CA THR A 64 -22.91 14.04 0.83
C THR A 64 -23.14 14.97 2.03
N ALA A 65 -22.32 16.02 2.16
CA ALA A 65 -22.51 17.05 3.17
C ALA A 65 -23.79 17.86 2.91
N ALA A 66 -24.04 18.24 1.66
CA ALA A 66 -25.25 18.95 1.25
C ALA A 66 -26.50 18.12 1.51
N ASP A 67 -26.53 16.84 1.12
CA ASP A 67 -27.68 15.94 1.36
C ASP A 67 -27.99 15.76 2.85
N ASN A 68 -26.97 15.70 3.71
CA ASN A 68 -27.16 15.62 5.16
C ASN A 68 -27.70 16.93 5.77
N ILE A 69 -27.52 18.06 5.09
CA ILE A 69 -27.98 19.38 5.54
C ILE A 69 -29.40 19.68 5.01
N THR A 70 -29.71 19.31 3.77
CA THR A 70 -30.91 19.78 3.06
C THR A 70 -32.10 18.84 3.11
N THR A 71 -31.91 17.53 3.36
CA THR A 71 -33.03 16.57 3.27
C THR A 71 -33.83 16.48 4.58
N PRO A 72 -35.15 16.82 4.58
CA PRO A 72 -36.00 16.62 5.75
C PRO A 72 -36.09 15.12 6.10
N LYS A 73 -36.26 14.82 7.40
CA LYS A 73 -36.21 13.47 8.01
C LYS A 73 -37.10 12.40 7.34
N SER A 74 -38.02 12.77 6.45
CA SER A 74 -38.97 11.87 5.76
C SER A 74 -38.45 11.24 4.45
N TYR A 75 -37.40 11.76 3.80
CA TYR A 75 -36.84 11.20 2.55
C TYR A 75 -35.58 10.33 2.79
N SER A 76 -35.57 9.58 3.89
CA SER A 76 -34.36 9.35 4.69
C SER A 76 -33.46 8.15 4.36
N PHE A 77 -33.85 7.26 3.45
CA PHE A 77 -33.04 6.07 3.12
C PHE A 77 -32.49 6.08 1.69
N ALA A 78 -33.34 6.31 0.69
CA ALA A 78 -32.94 6.19 -0.72
C ALA A 78 -31.88 7.21 -1.15
N ALA A 79 -32.03 8.49 -0.75
CA ALA A 79 -31.05 9.54 -1.08
C ALA A 79 -29.69 9.29 -0.41
N ARG A 80 -29.69 8.88 0.87
CA ARG A 80 -28.47 8.53 1.61
C ARG A 80 -27.80 7.26 1.07
N PHE A 81 -28.59 6.32 0.54
CA PHE A 81 -28.08 5.13 -0.10
C PHE A 81 -27.41 5.45 -1.44
N SER A 82 -28.02 6.34 -2.25
CA SER A 82 -27.50 6.73 -3.56
C SER A 82 -26.12 7.39 -3.49
N THR A 83 -25.94 8.38 -2.59
CA THR A 83 -24.63 9.03 -2.43
C THR A 83 -23.55 8.05 -1.97
N ARG A 84 -23.81 7.26 -0.93
CA ARG A 84 -22.85 6.26 -0.43
C ARG A 84 -22.47 5.21 -1.49
N THR A 85 -23.42 4.79 -2.30
CA THR A 85 -23.17 3.81 -3.37
C THR A 85 -22.31 4.44 -4.48
N LEU A 86 -22.57 5.70 -4.84
CA LEU A 86 -21.76 6.46 -5.78
C LEU A 86 -20.30 6.62 -5.30
N PHE A 87 -20.07 6.87 -4.00
CA PHE A 87 -18.72 6.88 -3.44
C PHE A 87 -18.00 5.53 -3.62
N GLY A 88 -18.71 4.44 -3.31
CA GLY A 88 -18.20 3.08 -3.52
C GLY A 88 -17.80 2.84 -4.97
N TYR A 89 -18.64 3.27 -5.92
CA TYR A 89 -18.37 3.15 -7.35
C TYR A 89 -17.15 3.95 -7.79
N ILE A 90 -17.07 5.23 -7.42
CA ILE A 90 -15.94 6.10 -7.81
C ILE A 90 -14.63 5.51 -7.25
N THR A 91 -14.64 5.11 -5.97
CA THR A 91 -13.47 4.53 -5.32
C THR A 91 -13.05 3.23 -6.01
N SER A 92 -13.99 2.36 -6.33
CA SER A 92 -13.72 1.08 -7.00
C SER A 92 -13.23 1.26 -8.43
N PHE A 93 -13.82 2.20 -9.17
CA PHE A 93 -13.43 2.54 -10.53
C PHE A 93 -12.00 3.10 -10.57
N VAL A 94 -11.69 4.05 -9.70
CA VAL A 94 -10.33 4.62 -9.56
C VAL A 94 -9.33 3.52 -9.18
N SER A 95 -9.70 2.67 -8.22
CA SER A 95 -8.87 1.55 -7.77
C SER A 95 -8.59 0.55 -8.90
N TYR A 96 -9.62 0.22 -9.68
CA TYR A 96 -9.51 -0.64 -10.85
C TYR A 96 -8.57 -0.04 -11.91
N HIS A 97 -8.76 1.23 -12.26
CA HIS A 97 -7.94 1.90 -13.27
C HIS A 97 -6.47 1.99 -12.84
N ILE A 98 -6.22 2.32 -11.57
CA ILE A 98 -4.86 2.39 -11.03
C ILE A 98 -4.22 1.00 -11.06
N ILE A 99 -4.93 -0.05 -10.64
CA ILE A 99 -4.35 -1.40 -10.60
C ILE A 99 -4.17 -1.97 -12.00
N SER A 100 -5.15 -1.78 -12.89
CA SER A 100 -5.06 -2.20 -14.29
C SER A 100 -3.90 -1.48 -14.99
N GLY A 101 -3.82 -0.16 -14.86
CA GLY A 101 -2.77 0.66 -15.47
C GLY A 101 -1.38 0.41 -14.89
N ARG A 102 -1.27 0.00 -13.62
CA ARG A 102 0.01 -0.26 -12.94
C ARG A 102 0.34 -1.73 -12.76
N ARG A 103 -0.42 -2.63 -13.40
CA ARG A 103 -0.28 -4.09 -13.23
C ARG A 103 1.16 -4.58 -13.43
N GLN A 104 1.86 -4.08 -14.46
CA GLN A 104 3.25 -4.48 -14.73
C GLN A 104 4.22 -4.07 -13.60
N ASN A 105 4.02 -2.89 -13.01
CA ASN A 105 4.84 -2.43 -11.89
C ASN A 105 4.58 -3.28 -10.63
N ILE A 106 3.31 -3.63 -10.38
CA ILE A 106 2.94 -4.51 -9.26
C ILE A 106 3.62 -5.87 -9.43
N LEU A 107 3.54 -6.42 -10.64
CA LEU A 107 4.19 -7.69 -10.97
C LEU A 107 5.71 -7.61 -10.84
N SER A 108 6.34 -6.51 -11.26
CA SER A 108 7.78 -6.30 -11.10
C SER A 108 8.18 -6.24 -9.62
N ALA A 109 7.42 -5.55 -8.77
CA ALA A 109 7.68 -5.49 -7.33
C ALA A 109 7.60 -6.90 -6.69
N PHE A 110 6.55 -7.67 -6.98
CA PHE A 110 6.43 -9.06 -6.52
C PHE A 110 7.54 -9.96 -7.07
N HIS A 111 7.96 -9.73 -8.32
CA HIS A 111 9.04 -10.48 -8.95
C HIS A 111 10.38 -10.20 -8.26
N HIS A 112 10.68 -8.94 -7.93
CA HIS A 112 11.88 -8.58 -7.17
C HIS A 112 11.87 -9.17 -5.77
N SER A 113 10.75 -9.09 -5.04
CA SER A 113 10.61 -9.73 -3.72
C SER A 113 10.78 -11.26 -3.81
N ARG A 114 10.28 -11.88 -4.89
CA ARG A 114 10.47 -13.31 -5.14
C ARG A 114 11.93 -13.66 -5.41
N ILE A 115 12.61 -12.92 -6.29
CA ILE A 115 14.02 -13.17 -6.59
C ILE A 115 14.85 -12.98 -5.32
N ALA A 116 14.57 -11.94 -4.53
CA ALA A 116 15.21 -11.72 -3.23
C ALA A 116 14.99 -12.92 -2.29
N ALA A 117 13.74 -13.40 -2.15
CA ALA A 117 13.42 -14.56 -1.34
C ALA A 117 14.12 -15.85 -1.83
N GLN A 118 14.15 -16.07 -3.15
CA GLN A 118 14.85 -17.22 -3.76
C GLN A 118 16.36 -17.13 -3.57
N ALA A 119 16.93 -15.92 -3.65
CA ALA A 119 18.35 -15.70 -3.42
C ALA A 119 18.72 -15.93 -1.95
N LEU A 120 17.85 -15.58 -1.00
CA LEU A 120 18.02 -15.95 0.41
C LEU A 120 17.85 -17.46 0.62
N TYR A 121 16.91 -18.09 -0.05
CA TYR A 121 16.67 -19.54 0.04
C TYR A 121 17.91 -20.34 -0.38
N ALA A 122 18.53 -19.99 -1.51
CA ALA A 122 19.64 -20.77 -2.06
C ALA A 122 20.92 -20.72 -1.19
N SER A 123 20.90 -20.03 -0.05
CA SER A 123 21.99 -20.06 0.93
C SER A 123 21.57 -20.75 2.25
N GLY A 124 20.59 -21.64 2.22
CA GLY A 124 20.28 -22.55 3.33
C GLY A 124 19.32 -22.03 4.41
N TRP A 125 18.45 -21.05 4.10
CA TRP A 125 17.52 -20.51 5.09
C TRP A 125 16.17 -21.28 5.15
N ASN A 126 15.60 -21.36 6.36
CA ASN A 126 14.46 -22.23 6.66
C ASN A 126 13.17 -21.82 5.90
N GLN A 127 12.59 -22.78 5.19
CA GLN A 127 11.76 -22.57 4.01
C GLN A 127 10.27 -22.31 4.33
N ASP A 128 9.80 -22.77 5.49
CA ASP A 128 8.37 -23.01 5.70
C ASP A 128 7.54 -21.73 5.95
N LYS A 129 8.09 -20.76 6.69
CA LYS A 129 7.35 -19.56 7.07
C LYS A 129 7.26 -18.52 5.95
N LEU A 130 8.34 -18.32 5.19
CA LEU A 130 8.39 -17.29 4.15
C LEU A 130 7.67 -17.73 2.87
N ASN A 131 7.82 -19.00 2.47
CA ASN A 131 7.15 -19.51 1.28
C ASN A 131 5.64 -19.55 1.44
N SER A 132 5.13 -19.94 2.61
CA SER A 132 3.68 -20.05 2.78
C SER A 132 2.95 -18.70 2.75
N SER A 133 3.62 -17.60 3.16
CA SER A 133 3.07 -16.24 3.10
C SER A 133 3.17 -15.65 1.69
N VAL A 134 4.37 -15.61 1.11
CA VAL A 134 4.59 -15.04 -0.23
C VAL A 134 3.83 -15.82 -1.30
N HIS A 135 3.75 -17.15 -1.18
CA HIS A 135 3.03 -17.97 -2.14
C HIS A 135 1.51 -17.76 -2.05
N ARG A 136 0.94 -17.64 -0.84
CA ARG A 136 -0.48 -17.30 -0.65
C ARG A 136 -0.80 -15.92 -1.21
N SER A 137 -0.01 -14.89 -0.89
CA SER A 137 -0.22 -13.53 -1.42
C SER A 137 -0.15 -13.49 -2.94
N ARG A 138 0.75 -14.28 -3.55
CA ARG A 138 0.86 -14.37 -5.01
C ARG A 138 -0.36 -15.07 -5.61
N LEU A 139 -0.81 -16.19 -5.05
CA LEU A 139 -1.95 -16.94 -5.59
C LEU A 139 -3.22 -16.08 -5.59
N VAL A 140 -3.47 -15.38 -4.48
CA VAL A 140 -4.61 -14.47 -4.33
C VAL A 140 -4.53 -13.33 -5.35
N LEU A 141 -3.39 -12.67 -5.47
CA LEU A 141 -3.21 -11.57 -6.43
C LEU A 141 -3.33 -12.04 -7.89
N TRP A 142 -2.82 -13.23 -8.23
CA TRP A 142 -2.66 -13.65 -9.62
C TRP A 142 -3.91 -14.28 -10.21
N ARG A 143 -4.65 -15.06 -9.41
CA ARG A 143 -5.85 -15.77 -9.89
C ARG A 143 -7.14 -15.12 -9.45
N VAL A 144 -7.20 -14.67 -8.20
CA VAL A 144 -8.45 -14.18 -7.62
C VAL A 144 -8.70 -12.75 -8.06
N TYR A 145 -7.70 -11.87 -7.98
CA TYR A 145 -7.92 -10.45 -8.23
C TYR A 145 -8.42 -10.08 -9.64
N PRO A 146 -7.89 -10.62 -10.76
CA PRO A 146 -8.36 -10.22 -12.10
C PRO A 146 -9.78 -10.69 -12.37
N LEU A 147 -10.09 -11.94 -11.98
CA LEU A 147 -11.43 -12.50 -12.10
C LEU A 147 -12.40 -11.68 -11.26
N TYR A 148 -12.00 -11.39 -10.03
CA TYR A 148 -12.77 -10.62 -9.08
C TYR A 148 -13.00 -9.17 -9.54
N ALA A 149 -11.97 -8.48 -10.02
CA ALA A 149 -12.08 -7.12 -10.55
C ALA A 149 -13.00 -7.07 -11.78
N ALA A 150 -12.93 -8.07 -12.66
CA ALA A 150 -13.84 -8.20 -13.79
C ALA A 150 -15.29 -8.39 -13.31
N THR A 151 -15.54 -9.27 -12.34
CA THR A 151 -16.88 -9.47 -11.78
C THR A 151 -17.41 -8.22 -11.09
N VAL A 152 -16.56 -7.50 -10.35
CA VAL A 152 -16.93 -6.24 -9.68
C VAL A 152 -17.33 -5.20 -10.72
N ASN A 153 -16.53 -5.00 -11.76
CA ASN A 153 -16.83 -4.02 -12.80
C ASN A 153 -18.13 -4.35 -13.54
N VAL A 154 -18.40 -5.63 -13.81
CA VAL A 154 -19.66 -6.05 -14.45
C VAL A 154 -20.84 -5.76 -13.52
N VAL A 155 -20.75 -6.12 -12.24
CA VAL A 155 -21.81 -5.86 -11.24
C VAL A 155 -22.05 -4.35 -11.08
N VAL A 156 -20.98 -3.57 -10.98
CA VAL A 156 -21.01 -2.10 -10.86
C VAL A 156 -21.57 -1.43 -12.11
N LEU A 157 -21.20 -1.90 -13.29
CA LEU A 157 -21.72 -1.36 -14.54
C LEU A 157 -23.22 -1.68 -14.67
N LEU A 158 -23.62 -2.92 -14.37
CA LEU A 158 -25.01 -3.33 -14.37
C LEU A 158 -25.85 -2.49 -13.39
N SER A 159 -25.32 -2.22 -12.21
CA SER A 159 -26.01 -1.38 -11.21
C SER A 159 -26.11 0.08 -11.63
N MET A 160 -25.06 0.66 -12.22
CA MET A 160 -25.12 1.99 -12.81
C MET A 160 -26.13 2.08 -13.97
N LEU A 161 -26.16 1.09 -14.86
CA LEU A 161 -27.09 1.05 -15.99
C LEU A 161 -28.55 0.93 -15.52
N LEU A 162 -28.79 0.17 -14.46
CA LEU A 162 -30.11 0.04 -13.85
C LEU A 162 -30.55 1.31 -13.11
N GLU A 163 -29.63 2.02 -12.45
CA GLU A 163 -29.91 3.30 -11.78
C GLU A 163 -30.11 4.45 -12.77
N ALA A 164 -29.42 4.45 -13.91
CA ALA A 164 -29.50 5.53 -14.90
C ALA A 164 -30.81 5.53 -15.72
N SER A 165 -31.66 4.52 -15.59
CA SER A 165 -32.90 4.41 -16.36
C SER A 165 -34.04 5.20 -15.71
N PRO A 166 -34.45 6.36 -16.28
CA PRO A 166 -35.51 7.21 -15.70
C PRO A 166 -36.88 6.53 -15.69
N ASN A 167 -37.09 5.53 -16.54
CA ASN A 167 -38.33 4.74 -16.60
C ASN A 167 -38.41 3.67 -15.51
N PHE A 168 -37.29 3.40 -14.80
CA PHE A 168 -37.23 2.34 -13.81
C PHE A 168 -38.00 2.67 -12.53
N ASP A 169 -37.99 3.94 -12.11
CA ASP A 169 -38.73 4.40 -10.93
C ASP A 169 -40.25 4.40 -11.20
N LEU A 170 -40.68 4.69 -12.43
CA LEU A 170 -42.09 4.59 -12.84
C LEU A 170 -42.58 3.13 -12.86
N TRP A 171 -41.71 2.20 -13.26
CA TRP A 171 -41.98 0.75 -13.25
C TRP A 171 -42.05 0.17 -11.82
N LEU A 172 -41.16 0.62 -10.93
CA LEU A 172 -41.13 0.25 -9.51
C LEU A 172 -42.39 0.69 -8.76
N TYR A 173 -42.99 1.82 -9.14
CA TYR A 173 -44.19 2.33 -8.48
C TYR A 173 -45.41 1.44 -8.69
N HIS A 174 -45.49 0.72 -9.82
CA HIS A 174 -46.70 -0.01 -10.20
C HIS A 174 -46.61 -1.54 -10.11
N ARG A 175 -45.41 -2.14 -10.10
CA ARG A 175 -45.25 -3.61 -10.06
C ARG A 175 -44.06 -4.09 -9.23
N SER A 176 -44.41 -4.78 -8.14
CA SER A 176 -43.66 -5.83 -7.44
C SER A 176 -42.55 -5.43 -6.46
N THR A 177 -42.73 -5.90 -5.21
CA THR A 177 -41.70 -6.11 -4.18
C THR A 177 -40.43 -6.80 -4.71
N VAL A 178 -40.55 -7.57 -5.81
CA VAL A 178 -39.44 -8.25 -6.49
C VAL A 178 -38.44 -7.26 -7.10
N LEU A 179 -38.88 -6.21 -7.80
CA LEU A 179 -37.96 -5.22 -8.40
C LEU A 179 -37.26 -4.40 -7.32
N TRP A 180 -37.96 -4.07 -6.23
CA TRP A 180 -37.35 -3.41 -5.07
C TRP A 180 -36.27 -4.30 -4.43
N LEU A 181 -36.57 -5.59 -4.24
CA LEU A 181 -35.62 -6.57 -3.72
C LEU A 181 -34.41 -6.73 -4.65
N MET A 182 -34.61 -6.77 -5.97
CA MET A 182 -33.51 -6.84 -6.94
C MET A 182 -32.61 -5.60 -6.88
N LYS A 183 -33.19 -4.39 -6.80
CA LYS A 183 -32.41 -3.14 -6.65
C LYS A 183 -31.60 -3.15 -5.36
N TRP A 184 -32.20 -3.58 -4.25
CA TRP A 184 -31.52 -3.71 -2.97
C TRP A 184 -30.38 -4.74 -3.01
N LEU A 185 -30.65 -5.95 -3.53
CA LEU A 185 -29.64 -7.00 -3.69
C LEU A 185 -28.48 -6.54 -4.56
N LEU A 186 -28.77 -5.86 -5.66
CA LEU A 186 -27.75 -5.34 -6.56
C LEU A 186 -26.90 -4.25 -5.88
N GLY A 187 -27.52 -3.37 -5.10
CA GLY A 187 -26.80 -2.37 -4.29
C GLY A 187 -25.89 -3.00 -3.24
N VAL A 188 -26.36 -4.03 -2.54
CA VAL A 188 -25.56 -4.80 -1.56
C VAL A 188 -24.40 -5.54 -2.24
N MET A 189 -24.66 -6.16 -3.39
CA MET A 189 -23.64 -6.84 -4.20
C MET A 189 -22.59 -5.85 -4.70
N SER A 190 -23.01 -4.70 -5.19
CA SER A 190 -22.13 -3.60 -5.59
C SER A 190 -21.26 -3.11 -4.43
N LEU A 191 -21.85 -2.81 -3.27
CA LEU A 191 -21.11 -2.35 -2.09
C LEU A 191 -20.11 -3.39 -1.61
N SER A 192 -20.51 -4.66 -1.51
CA SER A 192 -19.60 -5.76 -1.12
C SER A 192 -18.45 -5.93 -2.12
N CYS A 193 -18.73 -5.74 -3.41
CA CYS A 193 -17.73 -5.67 -4.48
C CYS A 193 -16.77 -4.49 -4.28
N CYS A 194 -17.27 -3.30 -3.92
CA CYS A 194 -16.39 -2.17 -3.63
C CYS A 194 -15.47 -2.44 -2.44
N PHE A 195 -16.03 -3.01 -1.37
CA PHE A 195 -15.28 -3.37 -0.17
C PHE A 195 -14.15 -4.35 -0.46
N VAL A 196 -14.46 -5.46 -1.13
CA VAL A 196 -13.46 -6.50 -1.35
C VAL A 196 -12.36 -6.01 -2.32
N VAL A 197 -12.63 -5.10 -3.27
CA VAL A 197 -11.57 -4.44 -4.04
C VAL A 197 -10.61 -3.68 -3.11
N VAL A 198 -11.14 -2.76 -2.30
CA VAL A 198 -10.34 -1.90 -1.41
C VAL A 198 -9.53 -2.75 -0.43
N PHE A 199 -10.16 -3.74 0.21
CA PHE A 199 -9.48 -4.66 1.11
C PHE A 199 -8.39 -5.46 0.39
N THR A 200 -8.65 -5.92 -0.84
CA THR A 200 -7.62 -6.66 -1.60
C THR A 200 -6.41 -5.77 -1.86
N VAL A 201 -6.61 -4.51 -2.25
CA VAL A 201 -5.48 -3.59 -2.46
C VAL A 201 -4.67 -3.41 -1.19
N MET A 202 -5.37 -3.16 -0.07
CA MET A 202 -4.73 -3.00 1.23
C MET A 202 -3.97 -4.26 1.65
N PHE A 203 -4.55 -5.45 1.50
CA PHE A 203 -3.88 -6.71 1.83
C PHE A 203 -2.62 -6.93 0.98
N VAL A 204 -2.68 -6.56 -0.30
CA VAL A 204 -1.54 -6.67 -1.21
C VAL A 204 -0.42 -5.73 -0.79
N GLU A 205 -0.74 -4.49 -0.48
CA GLU A 205 0.22 -3.50 0.01
C GLU A 205 0.84 -3.93 1.35
N LEU A 206 0.01 -4.35 2.30
CA LEU A 206 0.44 -4.88 3.58
C LEU A 206 1.36 -6.10 3.41
N ALA A 207 1.02 -7.02 2.50
CA ALA A 207 1.85 -8.18 2.20
C ALA A 207 3.20 -7.80 1.60
N ILE A 208 3.25 -6.83 0.68
CA ILE A 208 4.50 -6.35 0.09
C ILE A 208 5.39 -5.73 1.18
N HIS A 209 4.87 -4.82 2.00
CA HIS A 209 5.67 -4.15 3.01
C HIS A 209 6.10 -5.08 4.15
N THR A 210 5.22 -5.95 4.64
CA THR A 210 5.57 -6.92 5.69
C THR A 210 6.56 -7.96 5.19
N SER A 211 6.44 -8.44 3.94
CA SER A 211 7.43 -9.35 3.36
C SER A 211 8.77 -8.66 3.14
N ALA A 212 8.78 -7.41 2.66
CA ALA A 212 10.01 -6.64 2.50
C ALA A 212 10.71 -6.39 3.85
N ALA A 213 9.95 -6.04 4.90
CA ALA A 213 10.48 -5.89 6.26
C ALA A 213 11.12 -7.19 6.76
N ALA A 214 10.42 -8.32 6.64
CA ALA A 214 10.95 -9.62 7.04
C ALA A 214 12.23 -9.98 6.26
N LEU A 215 12.26 -9.73 4.95
CA LEU A 215 13.44 -9.98 4.11
C LEU A 215 14.62 -9.07 4.50
N LEU A 216 14.37 -7.80 4.84
CA LEU A 216 15.39 -6.87 5.33
C LEU A 216 15.96 -7.29 6.68
N GLU A 217 15.12 -7.75 7.62
CA GLU A 217 15.57 -8.33 8.89
C GLU A 217 16.52 -9.52 8.64
N GLN A 218 16.19 -10.40 7.69
CA GLN A 218 17.05 -11.54 7.33
C GLN A 218 18.36 -11.13 6.68
N VAL A 219 18.33 -10.12 5.80
CA VAL A 219 19.56 -9.55 5.24
C VAL A 219 20.45 -8.98 6.36
N GLY A 220 19.85 -8.36 7.39
CA GLY A 220 20.59 -7.89 8.56
C GLY A 220 21.26 -9.02 9.33
N HIS A 221 20.55 -10.10 9.61
CA HIS A 221 21.12 -11.28 10.28
C HIS A 221 22.28 -11.92 9.51
N ARG A 222 22.29 -11.78 8.18
CA ARG A 222 23.40 -12.23 7.34
C ARG A 222 24.64 -11.38 7.52
N PHE A 223 24.48 -10.06 7.54
CA PHE A 223 25.62 -9.18 7.78
C PHE A 223 26.22 -9.34 9.18
N SER A 224 25.43 -9.72 10.19
CA SER A 224 25.99 -9.99 11.53
C SER A 224 26.85 -11.26 11.58
N GLN A 225 26.70 -12.18 10.63
CA GLN A 225 27.52 -13.39 10.54
C GLN A 225 28.81 -13.15 9.76
N LYS A 226 29.83 -13.99 9.99
CA LYS A 226 31.04 -13.99 9.16
C LYS A 226 30.70 -14.49 7.77
N GLN A 227 30.85 -13.63 6.77
CA GLN A 227 30.52 -13.93 5.39
C GLN A 227 31.76 -13.82 4.50
N GLY A 228 31.84 -14.67 3.49
CA GLY A 228 32.80 -14.47 2.41
C GLY A 228 32.39 -13.28 1.55
N LYS A 229 33.36 -12.66 0.88
CA LYS A 229 33.18 -11.50 -0.02
C LYS A 229 31.99 -11.65 -0.98
N TYR A 230 31.82 -12.83 -1.58
CA TYR A 230 30.72 -13.13 -2.51
C TYR A 230 29.33 -13.06 -1.84
N GLU A 231 29.21 -13.55 -0.61
CA GLU A 231 27.94 -13.53 0.14
C GLU A 231 27.59 -12.12 0.62
N THR A 232 28.59 -11.30 0.97
CA THR A 232 28.39 -9.88 1.28
C THR A 232 27.85 -9.14 0.06
N VAL A 233 28.49 -9.30 -1.11
CA VAL A 233 28.05 -8.74 -2.40
C VAL A 233 26.60 -9.14 -2.71
N ARG A 234 26.29 -10.42 -2.54
CA ARG A 234 24.95 -10.97 -2.76
C ARG A 234 23.93 -10.32 -1.82
N SER A 235 24.27 -10.17 -0.54
CA SER A 235 23.40 -9.53 0.46
C SER A 235 23.15 -8.06 0.14
N VAL A 236 24.17 -7.32 -0.34
CA VAL A 236 24.02 -5.94 -0.84
C VAL A 236 23.02 -5.90 -2.00
N ARG A 237 23.17 -6.79 -2.98
CA ARG A 237 22.29 -6.85 -4.15
C ARG A 237 20.84 -7.11 -3.73
N ILE A 238 20.62 -8.04 -2.80
CA ILE A 238 19.30 -8.33 -2.25
C ILE A 238 18.73 -7.09 -1.54
N HIS A 239 19.52 -6.41 -0.71
CA HIS A 239 19.10 -5.17 -0.05
C HIS A 239 18.65 -4.10 -1.04
N VAL A 240 19.45 -3.85 -2.09
CA VAL A 240 19.13 -2.87 -3.14
C VAL A 240 17.84 -3.25 -3.88
N MET A 241 17.64 -4.53 -4.19
CA MET A 241 16.41 -5.02 -4.81
C MET A 241 15.19 -4.81 -3.92
N LEU A 242 15.31 -5.03 -2.61
CA LEU A 242 14.24 -4.80 -1.64
C LEU A 242 13.89 -3.31 -1.53
N LEU A 243 14.90 -2.44 -1.46
CA LEU A 243 14.68 -0.99 -1.46
C LEU A 243 13.95 -0.53 -2.73
N ALA A 244 14.37 -1.04 -3.90
CA ALA A 244 13.71 -0.73 -5.16
C ALA A 244 12.26 -1.22 -5.20
N ALA A 245 11.98 -2.42 -4.67
CA ALA A 245 10.62 -2.96 -4.58
C ALA A 245 9.74 -2.09 -3.67
N CYS A 246 10.25 -1.64 -2.52
CA CYS A 246 9.55 -0.74 -1.61
C CYS A 246 9.28 0.63 -2.22
N GLN A 247 10.27 1.21 -2.94
CA GLN A 247 10.08 2.48 -3.65
C GLN A 247 9.05 2.36 -4.78
N GLN A 248 9.05 1.23 -5.50
CA GLN A 248 8.02 0.96 -6.51
C GLN A 248 6.65 0.81 -5.87
N ALA A 249 6.53 0.09 -4.75
CA ALA A 249 5.28 -0.03 -3.98
C ALA A 249 4.76 1.34 -3.56
N ASN A 250 5.60 2.17 -2.92
CA ASN A 250 5.24 3.53 -2.53
C ASN A 250 4.83 4.39 -3.73
N ALA A 251 5.53 4.29 -4.87
CA ALA A 251 5.15 5.03 -6.06
C ALA A 251 3.79 4.57 -6.62
N MET A 252 3.50 3.26 -6.53
CA MET A 252 2.27 2.65 -6.99
C MET A 252 1.07 3.06 -6.13
N PHE A 253 1.20 2.94 -4.81
CA PHE A 253 0.13 3.21 -3.87
C PHE A 253 0.11 4.66 -3.39
N GLY A 254 1.16 5.44 -3.59
CA GLY A 254 1.25 6.83 -3.12
C GLY A 254 0.18 7.79 -3.66
N LEU A 255 -0.51 7.44 -4.75
CA LEU A 255 -1.70 8.19 -5.20
C LEU A 255 -3.01 7.63 -4.64
N LEU A 256 -3.04 6.33 -4.36
CA LEU A 256 -4.23 5.61 -3.93
C LEU A 256 -4.41 5.70 -2.40
N LEU A 257 -3.30 5.65 -1.66
CA LEU A 257 -3.29 5.72 -0.21
C LEU A 257 -3.85 7.03 0.35
N PRO A 258 -3.55 8.22 -0.18
CA PRO A 258 -4.22 9.44 0.25
C PRO A 258 -5.74 9.35 0.13
N LEU A 259 -6.23 8.76 -0.98
CA LEU A 259 -7.66 8.63 -1.23
C LEU A 259 -8.30 7.67 -0.23
N TYR A 260 -7.66 6.53 0.03
CA TYR A 260 -8.13 5.56 1.02
C TYR A 260 -8.04 6.07 2.46
N LEU A 261 -6.97 6.78 2.80
CA LEU A 261 -6.81 7.38 4.12
C LEU A 261 -7.81 8.49 4.33
N LEU A 262 -8.00 9.37 3.35
CA LEU A 262 -9.01 10.42 3.41
C LEU A 262 -10.41 9.82 3.47
N GLY A 263 -10.70 8.82 2.64
CA GLY A 263 -11.99 8.13 2.63
C GLY A 263 -12.26 7.41 3.94
N SER A 264 -11.35 6.55 4.41
CA SER A 264 -11.51 5.84 5.68
C SER A 264 -11.62 6.79 6.86
N TYR A 265 -10.78 7.83 6.94
CA TYR A 265 -10.83 8.80 8.03
C TYR A 265 -12.09 9.66 7.99
N ALA A 266 -12.44 10.25 6.84
CA ALA A 266 -13.62 11.09 6.70
C ALA A 266 -14.91 10.30 6.93
N VAL A 267 -15.03 9.10 6.35
CA VAL A 267 -16.19 8.22 6.57
C VAL A 267 -16.29 7.86 8.05
N SER A 268 -15.20 7.45 8.71
CA SER A 268 -15.24 7.15 10.14
C SER A 268 -15.63 8.36 10.99
N VAL A 269 -15.12 9.56 10.68
CA VAL A 269 -15.48 10.80 11.39
C VAL A 269 -16.96 11.17 11.19
N LEU A 270 -17.47 11.12 9.97
CA LEU A 270 -18.87 11.40 9.67
C LEU A 270 -19.80 10.36 10.32
N SER A 271 -19.42 9.09 10.26
CA SER A 271 -20.13 8.01 10.94
C SER A 271 -20.11 8.18 12.46
N THR A 272 -19.01 8.64 13.04
CA THR A 272 -18.91 8.97 14.47
C THR A 272 -19.95 10.03 14.86
N VAL A 273 -20.11 11.09 14.07
CA VAL A 273 -21.13 12.12 14.32
C VAL A 273 -22.53 11.50 14.32
N SER A 274 -22.81 10.61 13.37
CA SER A 274 -24.12 9.94 13.28
C SER A 274 -24.39 9.02 14.47
N VAL A 275 -23.39 8.27 14.93
CA VAL A 275 -23.47 7.36 16.08
C VAL A 275 -23.71 8.14 17.37
N VAL A 276 -22.91 9.18 17.61
CA VAL A 276 -23.01 10.02 18.81
C VAL A 276 -24.39 10.68 18.89
N ARG A 277 -24.85 11.30 17.78
CA ARG A 277 -26.19 11.91 17.71
C ARG A 277 -27.34 10.90 17.84
N GLY A 278 -27.16 9.67 17.36
CA GLY A 278 -28.19 8.63 17.38
C GLY A 278 -28.38 7.99 18.76
N GLY A 279 -27.40 8.09 19.66
CA GLY A 279 -27.45 7.49 20.99
C GLY A 279 -27.73 5.98 20.91
N VAL A 280 -28.70 5.50 21.69
CA VAL A 280 -29.11 4.07 21.72
C VAL A 280 -29.72 3.61 20.39
N THR A 281 -30.29 4.54 19.61
CA THR A 281 -30.85 4.25 18.28
C THR A 281 -29.83 4.35 17.14
N SER A 282 -28.53 4.34 17.48
CA SER A 282 -27.44 4.37 16.51
C SER A 282 -27.56 3.23 15.49
N ASP A 283 -27.55 3.60 14.21
CA ASP A 283 -27.49 2.68 13.08
C ASP A 283 -26.24 1.78 13.17
N MET A 284 -26.42 0.46 13.08
CA MET A 284 -25.34 -0.54 13.08
C MET A 284 -24.30 -0.23 12.00
N TYR A 285 -24.73 0.30 10.86
CA TYR A 285 -23.84 0.71 9.78
C TYR A 285 -22.87 1.83 10.22
N GLY A 286 -23.36 2.80 11.00
CA GLY A 286 -22.55 3.88 11.55
C GLY A 286 -21.46 3.35 12.48
N MET A 287 -21.79 2.38 13.34
CA MET A 287 -20.82 1.73 14.21
C MET A 287 -19.74 0.97 13.41
N VAL A 288 -20.15 0.24 12.38
CA VAL A 288 -19.21 -0.50 11.50
C VAL A 288 -18.29 0.47 10.76
N CYS A 289 -18.80 1.54 10.15
CA CYS A 289 -17.99 2.51 9.44
C CYS A 289 -17.05 3.30 10.36
N THR A 290 -17.44 3.46 11.62
CA THR A 290 -16.59 4.09 12.65
C THR A 290 -15.35 3.24 12.96
N SER A 291 -15.43 1.92 12.86
CA SER A 291 -14.27 1.04 13.10
C SER A 291 -13.28 0.98 11.92
N TYR A 292 -13.60 1.58 10.78
CA TYR A 292 -12.73 1.56 9.59
C TYR A 292 -11.39 2.25 9.83
N ILE A 293 -11.36 3.29 10.67
CA ILE A 293 -10.09 3.89 11.08
C ILE A 293 -9.14 2.82 11.66
N PHE A 294 -9.62 1.88 12.47
CA PHE A 294 -8.78 0.82 13.02
C PHE A 294 -8.48 -0.27 12.00
N ALA A 295 -9.45 -0.64 11.17
CA ALA A 295 -9.27 -1.71 10.18
C ALA A 295 -8.30 -1.33 9.05
N PHE A 296 -8.23 -0.05 8.67
CA PHE A 296 -7.40 0.41 7.55
C PHE A 296 -6.15 1.15 8.02
N PHE A 297 -6.30 2.19 8.84
CA PHE A 297 -5.17 3.05 9.21
C PHE A 297 -4.16 2.30 10.11
N GLY A 298 -4.67 1.52 11.07
CA GLY A 298 -3.86 0.77 12.03
C GLY A 298 -2.85 -0.19 11.37
N PRO A 299 -3.30 -1.18 10.57
CA PRO A 299 -2.41 -2.13 9.89
C PRO A 299 -1.38 -1.45 8.99
N MET A 300 -1.76 -0.38 8.29
CA MET A 300 -0.88 0.35 7.40
C MET A 300 0.26 1.05 8.14
N CYS A 301 -0.06 1.70 9.27
CA CYS A 301 0.96 2.25 10.16
C CYS A 301 1.83 1.16 10.78
N PHE A 302 1.28 -0.01 11.12
CA PHE A 302 2.06 -1.13 11.66
C PHE A 302 3.04 -1.69 10.62
N ALA A 303 2.61 -1.89 9.38
CA ALA A 303 3.50 -2.31 8.29
C ALA A 303 4.61 -1.28 8.04
N GLY A 304 4.26 0.01 8.07
CA GLY A 304 5.22 1.09 7.91
C GLY A 304 6.22 1.23 9.07
N GLU A 305 5.82 0.94 10.32
CA GLU A 305 6.73 0.80 11.46
C GLU A 305 7.69 -0.37 11.23
N ARG A 306 7.16 -1.55 10.88
CA ARG A 306 7.99 -2.76 10.69
C ARG A 306 9.05 -2.60 9.63
N ILE A 307 8.74 -1.96 8.50
CA ILE A 307 9.74 -1.71 7.45
C ILE A 307 10.79 -0.70 7.91
N GLN A 308 10.40 0.32 8.68
CA GLN A 308 11.32 1.31 9.23
C GLN A 308 12.27 0.66 10.25
N ASP A 309 11.74 -0.15 11.17
CA ASP A 309 12.52 -0.89 12.16
C ASP A 309 13.46 -1.89 11.51
N ALA A 310 12.99 -2.62 10.50
CA ALA A 310 13.83 -3.56 9.75
C ALA A 310 14.99 -2.85 9.03
N ALA A 311 14.72 -1.67 8.45
CA ALA A 311 15.72 -0.87 7.74
C ALA A 311 16.74 -0.23 8.71
N LEU A 312 16.30 0.26 9.87
CA LEU A 312 17.19 0.79 10.91
C LEU A 312 17.99 -0.32 11.59
N GLY A 313 17.36 -1.45 11.90
CA GLY A 313 18.03 -2.61 12.49
C GLY A 313 19.08 -3.22 11.56
N LEU A 314 18.96 -3.03 10.24
CA LEU A 314 19.97 -3.45 9.28
C LEU A 314 21.31 -2.73 9.51
N SER A 315 21.33 -1.40 9.71
CA SER A 315 22.60 -0.69 9.96
C SER A 315 23.29 -1.19 11.22
N THR A 316 22.54 -1.41 12.30
CA THR A 316 23.08 -1.92 13.56
C THR A 316 23.68 -3.31 13.38
N ARG A 317 22.97 -4.22 12.72
CA ARG A 317 23.46 -5.59 12.48
C ARG A 317 24.67 -5.64 11.53
N VAL A 318 24.76 -4.72 10.57
CA VAL A 318 25.94 -4.60 9.69
C VAL A 318 27.17 -4.17 10.49
N TYR A 319 26.98 -3.27 11.46
CA TYR A 319 28.02 -2.78 12.37
C TYR A 319 28.46 -3.83 13.39
N GLU A 320 27.53 -4.63 13.92
CA GLU A 320 27.82 -5.71 14.88
C GLU A 320 28.53 -6.92 14.25
N GLY A 321 28.54 -7.03 12.92
CA GLY A 321 29.23 -8.12 12.24
C GLY A 321 30.77 -7.99 12.28
N PRO A 322 31.51 -9.01 11.81
CA PRO A 322 32.97 -9.09 11.91
C PRO A 322 33.72 -8.23 10.87
N TRP A 323 33.18 -7.07 10.51
CA TRP A 323 33.73 -6.16 9.49
C TRP A 323 35.15 -5.61 9.78
N PRO A 324 35.64 -5.50 11.04
CA PRO A 324 37.02 -5.10 11.30
C PRO A 324 38.05 -6.16 10.88
N GLU A 325 37.64 -7.42 10.81
CA GLU A 325 38.49 -8.56 10.41
C GLU A 325 38.43 -8.85 8.91
N GLU A 326 37.45 -8.29 8.21
CA GLU A 326 37.24 -8.51 6.78
C GLU A 326 38.23 -7.70 5.92
N ASP A 327 38.38 -8.12 4.67
CA ASP A 327 39.21 -7.45 3.69
C ASP A 327 38.72 -6.01 3.40
N VAL A 328 39.63 -5.16 2.92
CA VAL A 328 39.37 -3.73 2.67
C VAL A 328 38.16 -3.50 1.75
N CYS A 329 37.95 -4.35 0.73
CA CYS A 329 36.84 -4.20 -0.21
C CYS A 329 35.49 -4.53 0.45
N THR A 330 35.41 -5.64 1.19
CA THR A 330 34.21 -6.06 1.92
C THR A 330 33.86 -5.05 3.02
N ARG A 331 34.87 -4.57 3.75
CA ARG A 331 34.74 -3.49 4.74
C ARG A 331 34.14 -2.22 4.15
N ARG A 332 34.68 -1.74 3.03
CA ARG A 332 34.16 -0.56 2.33
C ARG A 332 32.72 -0.74 1.89
N THR A 333 32.38 -1.94 1.40
CA THR A 333 31.01 -2.28 1.00
C THR A 333 30.04 -2.23 2.19
N ARG A 334 30.41 -2.80 3.34
CA ARG A 334 29.60 -2.71 4.57
C ARG A 334 29.42 -1.27 5.04
N LEU A 335 30.48 -0.46 5.02
CA LEU A 335 30.39 0.97 5.37
C LEU A 335 29.40 1.71 4.47
N GLN A 336 29.43 1.45 3.15
CA GLN A 336 28.44 2.03 2.24
C GLN A 336 27.02 1.61 2.60
N ILE A 337 26.80 0.34 2.98
CA ILE A 337 25.48 -0.11 3.43
C ILE A 337 25.05 0.61 4.70
N MET A 338 25.93 0.75 5.70
CA MET A 338 25.63 1.47 6.94
C MET A 338 25.18 2.91 6.62
N VAL A 339 25.89 3.59 5.72
CA VAL A 339 25.54 4.95 5.26
C VAL A 339 24.21 4.96 4.50
N CYS A 340 23.98 4.00 3.59
CA CYS A 340 22.72 3.88 2.86
C CYS A 340 21.52 3.62 3.80
N CYS A 341 21.72 2.82 4.84
CA CYS A 341 20.70 2.49 5.85
C CYS A 341 20.34 3.69 6.75
N ALA A 342 21.20 4.73 6.82
CA ALA A 342 20.87 5.98 7.52
C ALA A 342 19.63 6.68 6.93
N ARG A 343 19.27 6.35 5.67
CA ARG A 343 18.00 6.74 5.05
C ARG A 343 17.10 5.51 4.95
N PRO A 344 16.40 5.12 6.03
CA PRO A 344 15.64 3.87 6.06
C PRO A 344 14.55 3.88 4.98
N ALA A 345 14.21 2.69 4.50
CA ALA A 345 13.00 2.51 3.70
C ALA A 345 11.81 2.95 4.56
N ARG A 346 11.09 3.97 4.10
CA ARG A 346 9.91 4.50 4.77
C ARG A 346 8.69 4.23 3.93
N PHE A 347 7.60 3.86 4.58
CA PHE A 347 6.31 3.86 3.94
C PHE A 347 5.79 5.31 3.92
N MET A 348 5.95 5.97 2.77
CA MET A 348 5.63 7.39 2.61
C MET A 348 4.67 7.58 1.46
N VAL A 349 3.72 8.46 1.71
CA VAL A 349 2.77 8.96 0.74
C VAL A 349 3.10 10.42 0.48
N PRO A 350 3.20 10.87 -0.78
CA PRO A 350 3.44 12.28 -1.09
C PRO A 350 2.46 13.19 -0.38
N GLY A 351 2.97 14.17 0.38
CA GLY A 351 2.15 15.15 1.12
C GLY A 351 1.60 14.65 2.46
N MET A 352 1.90 13.41 2.87
CA MET A 352 1.51 12.87 4.17
C MET A 352 2.74 12.55 5.04
N PRO A 353 2.59 12.57 6.38
CA PRO A 353 3.63 12.09 7.28
C PRO A 353 3.95 10.61 7.03
N VAL A 354 5.12 10.18 7.53
CA VAL A 354 5.53 8.77 7.47
C VAL A 354 4.47 7.91 8.16
N MET A 355 4.01 6.86 7.48
CA MET A 355 3.01 5.94 8.02
C MET A 355 3.68 5.02 9.03
N ASN A 356 3.67 5.40 10.30
CA ASN A 356 4.35 4.67 11.37
C ASN A 356 3.50 4.68 12.65
N LEU A 357 3.95 4.01 13.71
CA LEU A 357 3.17 3.87 14.95
C LEU A 357 2.92 5.23 15.65
N PRO A 358 3.90 6.17 15.72
CA PRO A 358 3.64 7.54 16.18
C PRO A 358 2.51 8.25 15.42
N THR A 359 2.51 8.18 14.09
CA THR A 359 1.44 8.75 13.25
C THR A 359 0.09 8.07 13.54
N CYS A 360 0.07 6.76 13.74
CA CYS A 360 -1.13 6.02 14.16
C CYS A 360 -1.69 6.55 15.48
N ARG A 361 -0.83 6.65 16.50
CA ARG A 361 -1.17 7.14 17.83
C ARG A 361 -1.71 8.56 17.77
N GLN A 362 -1.11 9.42 16.95
CA GLN A 362 -1.59 10.78 16.74
C GLN A 362 -2.98 10.79 16.09
N GLY A 363 -3.21 10.02 15.03
CA GLY A 363 -4.51 9.95 14.36
C GLY A 363 -5.63 9.43 15.27
N VAL A 364 -5.36 8.37 16.04
CA VAL A 364 -6.30 7.83 17.03
C VAL A 364 -6.59 8.84 18.14
N ARG A 365 -5.56 9.54 18.65
CA ARG A 365 -5.73 10.59 19.66
C ARG A 365 -6.61 11.72 19.15
N SER A 366 -6.36 12.21 17.93
CA SER A 366 -7.18 13.27 17.31
C SER A 366 -8.62 12.83 17.12
N TRP A 367 -8.85 11.57 16.73
CA TRP A 367 -10.20 11.01 16.61
C TRP A 367 -10.92 10.91 17.97
N PHE A 368 -10.26 10.46 19.04
CA PHE A 368 -10.85 10.46 20.38
C PHE A 368 -11.16 11.86 20.91
N GLN A 369 -10.27 12.83 20.69
CA GLN A 369 -10.53 14.23 21.04
C GLN A 369 -11.77 14.77 20.31
N PHE A 370 -11.94 14.43 19.05
CA PHE A 370 -13.13 14.78 18.29
C PHE A 370 -14.41 14.16 18.89
N ILE A 371 -14.38 12.88 19.27
CA ILE A 371 -15.51 12.23 19.96
C ILE A 371 -15.87 12.97 21.25
N GLN A 372 -14.88 13.33 22.07
CA GLN A 372 -15.12 14.06 23.33
C GLN A 372 -15.79 15.41 23.11
N VAL A 373 -15.36 16.15 22.07
CA VAL A 373 -16.00 17.41 21.68
C VAL A 373 -17.45 17.17 21.28
N LEU A 374 -17.75 16.15 20.47
CA LEU A 374 -19.11 15.82 20.08
C LEU A 374 -20.01 15.46 21.26
N ILE A 375 -19.52 14.65 22.21
CA ILE A 375 -20.25 14.26 23.41
C ILE A 375 -20.56 15.50 24.27
N ASN A 376 -19.58 16.38 24.47
CA ASN A 376 -19.75 17.61 25.25
C ASN A 376 -20.75 18.59 24.61
N ILE A 377 -20.84 18.61 23.27
CA ILE A 377 -21.85 19.41 22.56
C ILE A 377 -23.24 18.81 22.74
N GLN A 378 -23.35 17.48 22.79
CA GLN A 378 -24.62 16.78 22.95
C GLN A 378 -25.17 16.87 24.37
N SER A 379 -24.31 16.81 25.41
CA SER A 379 -24.74 16.90 26.82
C SER A 379 -25.24 18.28 27.25
N ARG A 380 -24.99 19.32 26.46
CA ARG A 380 -25.49 20.68 26.70
C ARG A 380 -26.88 20.95 26.11
N LYS A 381 -27.43 19.99 25.37
CA LYS A 381 -28.81 20.02 24.88
C LYS A 381 -29.70 19.23 25.82
#